data_AF-A0A0P6Z8U9-F1
#
_entry.id   AF-A0A0P6Z8U9-F1
#
_cell.length_a   1.000
_cell.length_b   1.000
_cell.length_c   1.000
_cell.angle_alpha   90.00
_cell.angle_beta   90.00
_cell.angle_gamma   90.00
#
_symmetry.space_group_name_H-M   'P 1'
#
loop_
_entity.id
_entity.type
_entity.pdbx_description
1 polymer ?
#
loop_
_entity_poly.entity_id
_entity_poly.type
_entity_poly.pdbx_seq_one_letter_code
_entity_poly.pdbx_strand_id
1 'polypeptide(L)'
;MKNIVVFNTETAEHRVFDVSDSDAENYQEIRSLLVKALDLEIIYDQIIEAYWDFKNKVNYWNLRSISTPFADYVLNHEIRSSLNSLAFNLFNLSKLYLDWHFNERKKRCFAFEITNDEAARVAVESQRQDIYDSNIHYVVGCDLRGHSQHSALPVRTFTTGVRYDHETSSRTAHFSIFYDYDDLVKAGVPKKKLSHDIKLELSEIIDGFVYAISQKHMLNRELSDSIVRDGRERYLTKWQSLVNDTNFERYRCELHLEGGEKHVLSLEWFEVYGHLQLKHRRSIDYSAIRFEK
;
A
#
# COMPACT_ATOMS: atom_id res chain seq x y z
N MET A 1 -15.02 -28.29 24.06
CA MET A 1 -16.28 -28.21 23.31
C MET A 1 -16.34 -26.86 22.64
N LYS A 2 -16.43 -26.83 21.31
CA LYS A 2 -16.47 -25.60 20.50
C LYS A 2 -17.91 -25.33 20.09
N ASN A 3 -18.43 -24.17 20.47
CA ASN A 3 -19.86 -23.88 20.32
C ASN A 3 -20.04 -22.55 19.62
N ILE A 4 -21.12 -22.43 18.87
CA ILE A 4 -21.61 -21.13 18.43
C ILE A 4 -22.71 -20.69 19.34
N VAL A 5 -22.58 -19.45 19.79
CA VAL A 5 -23.57 -18.79 20.60
C VAL A 5 -24.17 -17.64 19.80
N VAL A 6 -25.47 -17.72 19.58
CA VAL A 6 -26.26 -16.65 18.97
C VAL A 6 -26.97 -15.93 20.10
N PHE A 7 -26.60 -14.67 20.33
CA PHE A 7 -27.22 -13.80 21.32
C PHE A 7 -28.25 -12.93 20.63
N ASN A 8 -29.44 -12.82 21.20
CA ASN A 8 -30.34 -11.73 20.87
C ASN A 8 -29.73 -10.43 21.44
N THR A 9 -29.71 -9.34 20.67
CA THR A 9 -29.13 -8.08 21.16
C THR A 9 -30.13 -7.19 21.89
N GLU A 10 -31.42 -7.53 21.83
CA GLU A 10 -32.51 -6.79 22.46
C GLU A 10 -33.04 -7.51 23.71
N THR A 11 -32.98 -8.84 23.73
CA THR A 11 -33.34 -9.68 24.88
C THR A 11 -32.10 -10.37 25.43
N ALA A 12 -32.10 -10.77 26.71
CA ALA A 12 -31.00 -11.53 27.30
C ALA A 12 -30.98 -13.02 26.87
N GLU A 13 -31.69 -13.36 25.78
CA GLU A 13 -31.81 -14.72 25.27
C GLU A 13 -30.60 -15.10 24.42
N HIS A 14 -30.22 -16.37 24.47
CA HIS A 14 -29.18 -16.92 23.62
C HIS A 14 -29.50 -18.37 23.24
N ARG A 15 -28.97 -18.80 22.10
CA ARG A 15 -28.97 -20.20 21.67
C ARG A 15 -27.54 -20.68 21.45
N VAL A 16 -27.30 -21.93 21.83
CA VAL A 16 -25.99 -22.58 21.72
C VAL A 16 -26.11 -23.72 20.72
N PHE A 17 -25.17 -23.78 19.79
CA PHE A 17 -25.05 -24.81 18.77
C PHE A 17 -23.69 -25.47 18.90
N ASP A 18 -23.66 -26.80 18.98
CA ASP A 18 -22.41 -27.55 18.98
C ASP A 18 -21.78 -27.51 17.57
N VAL A 19 -20.47 -27.29 17.51
CA VAL A 19 -19.72 -27.19 16.25
C VAL A 19 -18.63 -28.24 16.23
N SER A 20 -18.47 -28.92 15.09
CA SER A 20 -17.39 -29.89 14.91
C SER A 20 -16.01 -29.22 14.92
N ASP A 21 -14.97 -29.95 15.31
CA ASP A 21 -13.60 -29.41 15.31
C ASP A 21 -13.17 -28.95 13.91
N SER A 22 -13.49 -29.74 12.89
CA SER A 22 -13.21 -29.42 11.49
C SER A 22 -13.92 -28.14 11.03
N ASP A 23 -15.15 -27.92 11.49
CA ASP A 23 -15.90 -26.72 11.12
C ASP A 23 -15.32 -25.45 11.74
N ALA A 24 -14.85 -25.55 12.99
CA ALA A 24 -14.22 -24.45 13.70
C ALA A 24 -12.82 -24.13 13.13
N GLU A 25 -12.03 -25.14 12.76
CA GLU A 25 -10.73 -24.97 12.10
C GLU A 25 -10.88 -24.28 10.74
N ASN A 26 -11.78 -24.79 9.89
CA ASN A 26 -12.10 -24.18 8.60
C ASN A 26 -12.53 -22.71 8.75
N TYR A 27 -13.32 -22.39 9.79
CA TYR A 27 -13.68 -21.01 10.09
C TYR A 27 -12.46 -20.13 10.41
N GLN A 28 -11.56 -20.62 11.27
CA GLN A 28 -10.35 -19.88 11.63
C GLN A 28 -9.45 -19.66 10.41
N GLU A 29 -9.33 -20.65 9.53
CA GLU A 29 -8.60 -20.55 8.27
C GLU A 29 -9.19 -19.48 7.34
N ILE A 30 -10.51 -19.51 7.10
CA ILE A 30 -11.19 -18.49 6.28
C ILE A 30 -11.01 -17.11 6.90
N ARG A 31 -11.18 -16.97 8.22
CA ARG A 31 -10.99 -15.69 8.90
C ARG A 31 -9.56 -15.18 8.72
N SER A 32 -8.56 -16.05 8.88
CA SER A 32 -7.16 -15.70 8.69
C SER A 32 -6.89 -15.21 7.27
N LEU A 33 -7.46 -15.89 6.27
CA LEU A 33 -7.38 -15.49 4.87
C LEU A 33 -7.97 -14.09 4.63
N LEU A 34 -9.18 -13.83 5.13
CA LEU A 34 -9.84 -12.53 5.00
C LEU A 34 -9.04 -11.42 5.70
N VAL A 35 -8.52 -11.68 6.91
CA VAL A 35 -7.65 -10.72 7.62
C VAL A 35 -6.41 -10.39 6.79
N LYS A 36 -5.71 -11.40 6.24
CA LYS A 36 -4.54 -11.17 5.38
C LYS A 36 -4.88 -10.32 4.16
N ALA A 37 -6.02 -10.59 3.52
CA ALA A 37 -6.47 -9.81 2.36
C ALA A 37 -6.75 -8.35 2.73
N LEU A 38 -7.42 -8.11 3.86
CA LEU A 38 -7.67 -6.77 4.37
C LEU A 38 -6.39 -6.04 4.77
N ASP A 39 -5.46 -6.71 5.45
CA ASP A 39 -4.19 -6.11 5.89
C ASP A 39 -3.39 -5.60 4.68
N LEU A 40 -3.37 -6.34 3.57
CA LEU A 40 -2.70 -5.90 2.36
C LEU A 40 -3.34 -4.62 1.78
N GLU A 41 -4.69 -4.54 1.76
CA GLU A 41 -5.41 -3.34 1.32
C GLU A 41 -5.12 -2.14 2.22
N ILE A 42 -5.09 -2.33 3.54
CA ILE A 42 -4.79 -1.27 4.50
C ILE A 42 -3.38 -0.74 4.29
N ILE A 43 -2.37 -1.62 4.15
CA ILE A 43 -0.99 -1.19 3.92
C ILE A 43 -0.89 -0.41 2.61
N TYR A 44 -1.55 -0.88 1.55
CA TYR A 44 -1.57 -0.19 0.27
C TYR A 44 -2.24 1.18 0.36
N ASP A 45 -3.37 1.31 1.04
CA ASP A 45 -4.03 2.60 1.30
C ASP A 45 -3.09 3.59 1.97
N GLN A 46 -2.37 3.16 3.02
CA GLN A 46 -1.41 4.02 3.72
C GLN A 46 -0.25 4.49 2.81
N ILE A 47 0.17 3.68 1.83
CA ILE A 47 1.17 4.08 0.83
C ILE A 47 0.62 5.18 -0.06
N ILE A 48 -0.62 5.05 -0.54
CA ILE A 48 -1.26 6.04 -1.40
C ILE A 48 -1.47 7.36 -0.64
N GLU A 49 -1.90 7.32 0.62
CA GLU A 49 -2.02 8.53 1.45
C GLU A 49 -0.65 9.20 1.69
N ALA A 50 0.38 8.43 2.05
CA ALA A 50 1.73 8.97 2.24
C ALA A 50 2.31 9.58 0.95
N TYR A 51 1.98 8.99 -0.20
CA TYR A 51 2.33 9.53 -1.51
C TYR A 51 1.66 10.89 -1.75
N TRP A 52 0.36 11.00 -1.47
CA TRP A 52 -0.37 12.27 -1.60
C TRP A 52 0.17 13.35 -0.68
N ASP A 53 0.47 13.02 0.57
CA ASP A 53 1.08 13.96 1.51
C ASP A 53 2.42 14.50 0.99
N PHE A 54 3.26 13.62 0.45
CA PHE A 54 4.52 14.02 -0.19
C PHE A 54 4.28 14.96 -1.37
N LYS A 55 3.40 14.59 -2.32
CA LYS A 55 3.12 15.40 -3.53
C LYS A 55 2.52 16.75 -3.18
N ASN A 56 1.58 16.78 -2.23
CA ASN A 56 0.98 18.02 -1.73
C ASN A 56 2.03 18.92 -1.10
N LYS A 57 2.99 18.35 -0.35
CA LYS A 57 4.07 19.13 0.25
C LYS A 57 5.06 19.67 -0.79
N VAL A 58 5.40 18.91 -1.82
CA VAL A 58 6.21 19.40 -2.94
C VAL A 58 5.50 20.54 -3.67
N ASN A 59 4.20 20.40 -3.95
CA ASN A 59 3.40 21.46 -4.57
C ASN A 59 3.30 22.72 -3.71
N TYR A 60 3.13 22.55 -2.40
CA TYR A 60 3.19 23.65 -1.45
C TYR A 60 4.52 24.42 -1.54
N TRP A 61 5.64 23.71 -1.60
CA TRP A 61 6.96 24.35 -1.71
C TRP A 61 7.22 24.95 -3.09
N ASN A 62 6.69 24.36 -4.16
CA ASN A 62 6.65 24.98 -5.49
C ASN A 62 6.02 26.38 -5.43
N LEU A 63 4.85 26.51 -4.81
CA LEU A 63 4.15 27.79 -4.67
C LEU A 63 4.91 28.78 -3.76
N ARG A 64 5.38 28.30 -2.60
CA ARG A 64 6.07 29.15 -1.60
C ARG A 64 7.45 29.60 -2.05
N SER A 65 8.09 28.88 -2.99
CA SER A 65 9.40 29.26 -3.54
C SER A 65 9.42 30.66 -4.18
N ILE A 66 8.27 31.17 -4.61
CA ILE A 66 8.12 32.48 -5.27
C ILE A 66 8.30 33.65 -4.30
N SER A 67 7.92 33.47 -3.03
CA SER A 67 7.87 34.52 -2.02
C SER A 67 9.01 34.45 -1.00
N THR A 68 9.95 33.53 -1.19
CA THR A 68 10.97 33.21 -0.20
C THR A 68 12.23 34.07 -0.38
N PRO A 69 12.75 34.71 0.68
CA PRO A 69 14.01 35.45 0.60
C PRO A 69 15.18 34.55 0.20
N PHE A 70 16.10 35.08 -0.60
CA PHE A 70 17.33 34.38 -0.98
C PHE A 70 18.16 34.01 0.26
N ALA A 71 18.64 32.77 0.31
CA ALA A 71 19.60 32.26 1.31
C ALA A 71 19.13 32.14 2.78
N ASP A 72 17.85 31.86 3.03
CA ASP A 72 17.38 31.47 4.36
C ASP A 72 17.73 30.01 4.70
N TYR A 73 18.80 29.81 5.46
CA TYR A 73 19.28 28.48 5.86
C TYR A 73 18.32 27.74 6.80
N VAL A 74 17.56 28.46 7.64
CA VAL A 74 16.59 27.85 8.57
C VAL A 74 15.43 27.29 7.76
N LEU A 75 14.87 28.11 6.87
CA LEU A 75 13.80 27.66 5.98
C LEU A 75 14.27 26.53 5.05
N ASN A 76 15.48 26.60 4.50
CA ASN A 76 16.04 25.50 3.71
C ASN A 76 16.17 24.19 4.52
N HIS A 77 16.44 24.28 5.82
CA HIS A 77 16.41 23.13 6.70
C HIS A 77 14.98 22.63 6.92
N GLU A 78 14.02 23.50 7.20
CA GLU A 78 12.60 23.13 7.39
C GLU A 78 12.00 22.44 6.16
N ILE A 79 12.29 22.96 4.96
CA ILE A 79 11.89 22.37 3.68
C ILE A 79 12.41 20.94 3.60
N ARG A 80 13.73 20.76 3.73
CA ARG A 80 14.37 19.43 3.65
C ARG A 80 13.84 18.49 4.73
N SER A 81 13.73 18.96 5.97
CA SER A 81 13.25 18.17 7.10
C SER A 81 11.83 17.64 6.84
N SER A 82 10.93 18.52 6.38
CA SER A 82 9.54 18.13 6.07
C SER A 82 9.45 17.11 4.93
N LEU A 83 10.17 17.33 3.83
CA LEU A 83 10.15 16.42 2.68
C LEU A 83 10.85 15.09 2.98
N ASN A 84 11.93 15.11 3.77
CA ASN A 84 12.61 13.90 4.22
C ASN A 84 11.72 13.02 5.09
N SER A 85 11.00 13.61 6.04
CA SER A 85 10.06 12.87 6.90
C SER A 85 9.00 12.16 6.05
N LEU A 86 8.39 12.87 5.09
CA LEU A 86 7.36 12.33 4.21
C LEU A 86 7.92 11.23 3.28
N ALA A 87 9.04 11.49 2.59
CA ALA A 87 9.67 10.51 1.70
C ALA A 87 10.11 9.26 2.47
N PHE A 88 10.68 9.42 3.66
CA PHE A 88 11.11 8.30 4.50
C PHE A 88 9.93 7.45 4.96
N ASN A 89 8.82 8.07 5.39
CA ASN A 89 7.60 7.37 5.75
C ASN A 89 7.04 6.57 4.58
N LEU A 90 6.92 7.20 3.40
CA LEU A 90 6.48 6.54 2.17
C LEU A 90 7.34 5.32 1.84
N PHE A 91 8.67 5.48 1.86
CA PHE A 91 9.61 4.41 1.56
C PHE A 91 9.55 3.24 2.57
N ASN A 92 9.32 3.51 3.84
CA ASN A 92 9.17 2.48 4.87
C ASN A 92 7.86 1.71 4.76
N LEU A 93 6.74 2.39 4.56
CA LEU A 93 5.45 1.75 4.28
C LEU A 93 5.54 0.88 3.03
N SER A 94 6.19 1.40 1.98
CA SER A 94 6.44 0.67 0.75
C SER A 94 7.32 -0.57 0.96
N LYS A 95 8.32 -0.51 1.85
CA LYS A 95 9.12 -1.69 2.22
C LYS A 95 8.25 -2.77 2.85
N LEU A 96 7.40 -2.39 3.80
CA LEU A 96 6.49 -3.31 4.46
C LEU A 96 5.61 -4.00 3.42
N TYR A 97 4.99 -3.23 2.52
CA TYR A 97 4.17 -3.79 1.44
C TYR A 97 4.95 -4.72 0.53
N LEU A 98 6.13 -4.30 0.04
CA LEU A 98 6.94 -5.12 -0.86
C LEU A 98 7.36 -6.45 -0.21
N ASP A 99 7.65 -6.44 1.10
CA ASP A 99 7.92 -7.65 1.88
C ASP A 99 6.71 -8.59 1.98
N TRP A 100 5.49 -8.03 2.07
CA TRP A 100 4.24 -8.79 2.06
C TRP A 100 3.90 -9.34 0.68
N HIS A 101 4.01 -8.50 -0.34
CA HIS A 101 3.78 -8.87 -1.74
C HIS A 101 4.67 -10.05 -2.15
N PHE A 102 5.99 -9.92 -1.97
CA PHE A 102 6.94 -10.99 -2.25
C PHE A 102 8.27 -10.81 -1.51
N ASN A 103 8.70 -11.83 -0.77
CA ASN A 103 10.01 -11.87 -0.14
C ASN A 103 10.63 -13.27 -0.23
N GLU A 104 11.65 -13.40 -1.07
CA GLU A 104 12.37 -14.66 -1.32
C GLU A 104 13.01 -15.23 -0.05
N ARG A 105 13.66 -14.38 0.75
CA ARG A 105 14.35 -14.82 1.98
C ARG A 105 13.38 -15.36 3.03
N LYS A 106 12.19 -14.75 3.12
CA LYS A 106 11.10 -15.18 4.01
C LYS A 106 10.19 -16.23 3.36
N LYS A 107 10.49 -16.67 2.13
CA LYS A 107 9.66 -17.58 1.32
C LYS A 107 8.19 -17.15 1.24
N ARG A 108 7.96 -15.84 1.12
CA ARG A 108 6.64 -15.21 1.13
C ARG A 108 6.25 -14.78 -0.27
N CYS A 109 5.01 -15.06 -0.64
CA CYS A 109 4.34 -14.51 -1.82
C CYS A 109 2.86 -14.39 -1.48
N PHE A 110 2.32 -13.16 -1.41
CA PHE A 110 0.95 -12.94 -0.96
C PHE A 110 -0.07 -13.75 -1.77
N ALA A 111 0.01 -13.68 -3.10
CA ALA A 111 -0.94 -14.38 -3.97
C ALA A 111 -0.94 -15.89 -3.69
N PHE A 112 0.23 -16.52 -3.67
CA PHE A 112 0.39 -17.93 -3.31
C PHE A 112 -0.11 -18.26 -1.89
N GLU A 113 0.15 -17.41 -0.90
CA GLU A 113 -0.34 -17.64 0.47
C GLU A 113 -1.88 -17.62 0.58
N ILE A 114 -2.57 -16.91 -0.33
CA ILE A 114 -4.03 -16.86 -0.38
C ILE A 114 -4.59 -18.00 -1.25
N THR A 115 -4.02 -18.23 -2.43
CA THR A 115 -4.57 -19.16 -3.43
C THR A 115 -4.06 -20.58 -3.28
N ASN A 116 -2.91 -20.78 -2.63
CA ASN A 116 -2.12 -22.00 -2.66
C ASN A 116 -1.81 -22.50 -4.09
N ASP A 117 -1.74 -21.56 -5.04
CA ASP A 117 -1.50 -21.83 -6.46
C ASP A 117 -0.11 -21.35 -6.89
N GLU A 118 0.71 -22.28 -7.34
CA GLU A 118 2.05 -22.04 -7.83
C GLU A 118 2.06 -21.14 -9.08
N ALA A 119 1.03 -21.21 -9.93
CA ALA A 119 0.92 -20.32 -11.09
C ALA A 119 0.79 -18.85 -10.67
N ALA A 120 0.11 -18.58 -9.56
CA ALA A 120 0.02 -17.23 -8.99
C ALA A 120 1.39 -16.70 -8.52
N ARG A 121 2.25 -17.58 -7.96
CA ARG A 121 3.63 -17.23 -7.59
C ARG A 121 4.45 -16.85 -8.82
N VAL A 122 4.41 -17.69 -9.86
CA VAL A 122 5.13 -17.46 -11.11
C VAL A 122 4.70 -16.15 -11.78
N ALA A 123 3.40 -15.85 -11.79
CA ALA A 123 2.88 -14.59 -12.33
C ALA A 123 3.43 -13.37 -11.59
N VAL A 124 3.47 -13.42 -10.25
CA VAL A 124 4.06 -12.36 -9.41
C VAL A 124 5.55 -12.20 -9.69
N GLU A 125 6.31 -13.28 -9.78
CA GLU A 125 7.75 -13.24 -10.07
C GLU A 125 8.02 -12.63 -11.46
N SER A 126 7.26 -13.03 -12.48
CA SER A 126 7.37 -12.48 -13.83
C SER A 126 7.13 -10.97 -13.83
N GLN A 127 6.00 -10.51 -13.28
CA GLN A 127 5.68 -9.08 -13.24
C GLN A 127 6.71 -8.28 -12.44
N ARG A 128 7.30 -8.87 -11.39
CA ARG A 128 8.38 -8.23 -10.63
C ARG A 128 9.61 -7.99 -11.49
N GLN A 129 10.01 -8.99 -12.27
CA GLN A 129 11.14 -8.87 -13.17
C GLN A 129 10.85 -7.86 -14.29
N ASP A 130 9.67 -7.93 -14.90
CA ASP A 130 9.27 -7.02 -15.98
C ASP A 130 9.28 -5.55 -15.52
N ILE A 131 8.74 -5.26 -14.33
CA ILE A 131 8.76 -3.91 -13.74
C ILE A 131 10.19 -3.48 -13.42
N TYR A 132 11.01 -4.36 -12.85
CA TYR A 132 12.42 -4.05 -12.58
C TYR A 132 13.19 -3.73 -13.86
N ASP A 133 12.82 -4.39 -14.96
CA ASP A 133 13.51 -4.20 -16.23
C ASP A 133 13.08 -2.96 -17.00
N SER A 134 11.78 -2.63 -16.96
CA SER A 134 11.18 -1.55 -17.73
C SER A 134 11.08 -0.21 -16.99
N ASN A 135 11.04 -0.19 -15.65
CA ASN A 135 10.79 1.02 -14.87
C ASN A 135 12.03 1.45 -14.06
N ILE A 136 12.80 2.39 -14.62
CA ILE A 136 14.00 2.93 -13.96
C ILE A 136 13.68 3.63 -12.63
N HIS A 137 12.54 4.33 -12.54
CA HIS A 137 12.11 5.02 -11.33
C HIS A 137 11.84 4.04 -10.18
N TYR A 138 11.28 2.86 -10.49
CA TYR A 138 11.11 1.80 -9.49
C TYR A 138 12.44 1.26 -8.97
N VAL A 139 13.41 1.00 -9.86
CA VAL A 139 14.76 0.55 -9.47
C VAL A 139 15.42 1.57 -8.55
N VAL A 140 15.45 2.83 -9.00
CA VAL A 140 16.03 3.94 -8.23
C VAL A 140 15.31 4.13 -6.90
N GLY A 141 13.97 4.07 -6.86
CA GLY A 141 13.20 4.17 -5.61
C GLY A 141 13.52 3.06 -4.62
N CYS A 142 13.73 1.83 -5.09
CA CYS A 142 14.12 0.68 -4.27
C CYS A 142 15.50 0.88 -3.61
N ASP A 143 16.47 1.38 -4.38
CA ASP A 143 17.85 1.61 -3.93
C ASP A 143 17.96 2.87 -3.06
N LEU A 144 17.27 3.97 -3.42
CA LEU A 144 17.18 5.17 -2.59
C LEU A 144 16.57 4.87 -1.22
N ARG A 145 15.50 4.07 -1.15
CA ARG A 145 14.96 3.59 0.13
C ARG A 145 16.04 2.86 0.95
N GLY A 146 16.80 1.95 0.32
CA GLY A 146 17.86 1.21 1.00
C GLY A 146 18.96 2.15 1.52
N HIS A 147 19.40 3.08 0.68
CA HIS A 147 20.37 4.11 1.03
C HIS A 147 19.87 5.02 2.15
N SER A 148 18.59 5.39 2.16
CA SER A 148 18.01 6.26 3.19
C SER A 148 17.79 5.59 4.53
N GLN A 149 17.66 4.28 4.57
CA GLN A 149 17.62 3.52 5.83
C GLN A 149 18.99 3.40 6.50
N HIS A 150 20.09 3.56 5.74
CA HIS A 150 21.43 3.17 6.21
C HIS A 150 22.51 4.23 6.05
N SER A 151 22.28 5.30 5.28
CA SER A 151 23.36 6.20 4.87
C SER A 151 22.97 7.67 4.74
N ALA A 152 21.92 8.02 3.98
CA ALA A 152 21.59 9.44 3.75
C ALA A 152 20.12 9.74 3.47
N LEU A 153 19.65 10.89 3.92
CA LEU A 153 18.26 11.32 3.73
C LEU A 153 17.90 11.58 2.24
N PRO A 154 16.64 11.33 1.81
CA PRO A 154 16.19 11.48 0.42
C PRO A 154 16.27 12.90 -0.18
N VAL A 155 16.36 13.94 0.63
CA VAL A 155 16.38 15.34 0.20
C VAL A 155 17.56 16.04 0.88
N ARG A 156 18.67 16.09 0.15
CA ARG A 156 19.92 16.74 0.60
C ARG A 156 19.99 18.19 0.15
N THR A 157 19.66 18.40 -1.13
CA THR A 157 19.66 19.66 -1.84
C THR A 157 18.41 19.75 -2.70
N PHE A 158 17.96 20.96 -2.96
CA PHE A 158 16.86 21.25 -3.86
C PHE A 158 17.19 22.52 -4.64
N THR A 159 16.60 22.68 -5.80
CA THR A 159 16.75 23.86 -6.65
C THR A 159 15.43 24.58 -6.73
N THR A 160 15.45 25.89 -6.54
CA THR A 160 14.29 26.76 -6.78
C THR A 160 14.62 27.85 -7.78
N GLY A 161 13.60 28.32 -8.48
CA GLY A 161 13.75 29.50 -9.32
C GLY A 161 12.46 29.89 -10.02
N VAL A 162 12.47 31.08 -10.63
CA VAL A 162 11.35 31.59 -11.43
C VAL A 162 11.88 31.89 -12.82
N ARG A 163 11.33 31.20 -13.82
CA ARG A 163 11.57 31.50 -15.23
C ARG A 163 10.51 32.49 -15.70
N TYR A 164 10.96 33.59 -16.31
CA TYR A 164 10.07 34.53 -16.98
C TYR A 164 10.06 34.21 -18.47
N ASP A 165 8.86 34.09 -19.03
CA ASP A 165 8.65 34.01 -20.47
C ASP A 165 8.20 35.39 -20.97
N HIS A 166 9.08 36.02 -21.74
CA HIS A 166 8.87 37.35 -22.29
C HIS A 166 7.77 37.37 -23.37
N GLU A 167 7.52 36.25 -24.06
CA GLU A 167 6.55 36.20 -25.15
C GLU A 167 5.12 36.13 -24.62
N THR A 168 4.91 35.35 -23.56
CA THR A 168 3.59 35.16 -22.93
C THR A 168 3.36 36.04 -21.70
N SER A 169 4.37 36.83 -21.28
CA SER A 169 4.39 37.53 -19.99
C SER A 169 4.12 36.63 -18.78
N SER A 170 4.33 35.32 -18.92
CA SER A 170 4.07 34.34 -17.87
C SER A 170 5.30 34.10 -16.99
N ARG A 171 5.06 33.71 -15.74
CA ARG A 171 6.10 33.31 -14.79
C ARG A 171 5.89 31.85 -14.43
N THR A 172 6.94 31.04 -14.57
CA THR A 172 6.94 29.64 -14.12
C THR A 172 7.91 29.48 -12.97
N ALA A 173 7.38 29.22 -11.77
CA ALA A 173 8.18 28.80 -10.64
C ALA A 173 8.52 27.32 -10.75
N HIS A 174 9.70 26.94 -10.26
CA HIS A 174 10.09 25.54 -10.13
C HIS A 174 10.73 25.30 -8.76
N PHE A 175 10.40 24.15 -8.19
CA PHE A 175 11.06 23.50 -7.07
C PHE A 175 11.37 22.08 -7.52
N SER A 176 12.62 21.68 -7.47
CA SER A 176 13.05 20.37 -7.97
C SER A 176 14.13 19.76 -7.09
N ILE A 177 14.04 18.45 -6.89
CA ILE A 177 15.06 17.68 -6.18
C ILE A 177 15.64 16.70 -7.17
N PHE A 178 16.87 16.94 -7.61
CA PHE A 178 17.51 16.13 -8.64
C PHE A 178 18.51 15.15 -8.06
N TYR A 179 18.58 13.98 -8.69
CA TYR A 179 19.60 12.96 -8.52
C TYR A 179 20.35 12.79 -9.84
N ASP A 180 21.66 12.98 -9.79
CA ASP A 180 22.55 12.74 -10.93
C ASP A 180 23.18 11.35 -10.88
N TYR A 181 23.96 11.01 -11.89
CA TYR A 181 24.66 9.72 -11.98
C TYR A 181 25.45 9.37 -10.71
N ASP A 182 26.22 10.31 -10.15
CA ASP A 182 27.09 10.03 -9.00
C ASP A 182 26.27 9.80 -7.74
N ASP A 183 25.19 10.55 -7.54
CA ASP A 183 24.26 10.35 -6.44
C ASP A 183 23.55 8.99 -6.54
N LEU A 184 23.11 8.60 -7.73
CA LEU A 184 22.44 7.31 -7.97
C LEU A 184 23.39 6.13 -7.77
N VAL A 185 24.64 6.24 -8.23
CA VAL A 185 25.67 5.22 -8.01
C VAL A 185 25.99 5.08 -6.51
N LYS A 186 26.09 6.20 -5.77
CA LYS A 186 26.27 6.17 -4.30
C LYS A 186 25.08 5.55 -3.58
N ALA A 187 23.87 5.72 -4.10
CA ALA A 187 22.67 5.07 -3.58
C ALA A 187 22.62 3.55 -3.85
N GLY A 188 23.53 3.02 -4.69
CA GLY A 188 23.62 1.60 -5.02
C GLY A 188 22.91 1.20 -6.30
N VAL A 189 22.41 2.18 -7.09
CA VAL A 189 21.71 1.89 -8.34
C VAL A 189 22.66 1.23 -9.34
N PRO A 190 22.26 0.11 -10.00
CA PRO A 190 23.14 -0.58 -10.93
C PRO A 190 23.58 0.30 -12.11
N LYS A 191 24.89 0.50 -12.27
CA LYS A 191 25.46 1.31 -13.38
C LYS A 191 24.95 0.91 -14.76
N LYS A 192 24.67 -0.39 -14.99
CA LYS A 192 24.12 -0.89 -16.26
C LYS A 192 22.74 -0.34 -16.62
N LYS A 193 22.01 0.23 -15.64
CA LYS A 193 20.69 0.86 -15.80
C LYS A 193 20.80 2.39 -15.95
N LEU A 194 22.00 2.97 -15.83
CA LEU A 194 22.22 4.41 -15.79
C LEU A 194 23.02 4.86 -17.02
N SER A 195 22.58 5.96 -17.63
CA SER A 195 23.43 6.74 -18.54
C SER A 195 24.25 7.76 -17.73
N HIS A 196 25.42 8.16 -18.23
CA HIS A 196 26.29 9.11 -17.49
C HIS A 196 25.69 10.52 -17.41
N ASP A 197 24.81 10.88 -18.33
CA ASP A 197 24.08 12.14 -18.38
C ASP A 197 22.73 12.09 -17.65
N ILE A 198 22.44 10.98 -16.94
CA ILE A 198 21.16 10.81 -16.26
C ILE A 198 20.96 11.88 -15.19
N LYS A 199 19.75 12.42 -15.17
CA LYS A 199 19.27 13.35 -14.15
C LYS A 199 17.80 13.08 -13.89
N LEU A 200 17.49 12.55 -12.71
CA LEU A 200 16.13 12.18 -12.33
C LEU A 200 15.61 13.10 -11.24
N GLU A 201 14.34 13.47 -11.32
CA GLU A 201 13.67 14.26 -10.29
C GLU A 201 13.03 13.33 -9.24
N LEU A 202 13.12 13.68 -7.96
CA LEU A 202 12.66 12.81 -6.86
C LEU A 202 11.16 12.53 -6.91
N SER A 203 10.35 13.51 -7.28
CA SER A 203 8.90 13.32 -7.46
C SER A 203 8.61 12.37 -8.61
N GLU A 204 9.34 12.45 -9.73
CA GLU A 204 9.20 11.49 -10.85
C GLU A 204 9.64 10.07 -10.44
N ILE A 205 10.72 9.96 -9.66
CA ILE A 205 11.16 8.68 -9.06
C ILE A 205 10.05 8.10 -8.19
N ILE A 206 9.47 8.91 -7.30
CA ILE A 206 8.40 8.50 -6.40
C ILE A 206 7.14 8.13 -7.18
N ASP A 207 6.76 8.89 -8.21
CA ASP A 207 5.60 8.60 -9.07
C ASP A 207 5.75 7.22 -9.72
N GLY A 208 6.89 6.96 -10.37
CA GLY A 208 7.15 5.66 -11.02
C GLY A 208 7.30 4.51 -10.02
N PHE A 209 7.84 4.77 -8.82
CA PHE A 209 7.96 3.79 -7.75
C PHE A 209 6.60 3.40 -7.16
N VAL A 210 5.74 4.37 -6.85
CA VAL A 210 4.39 4.13 -6.33
C VAL A 210 3.52 3.48 -7.41
N TYR A 211 3.62 3.91 -8.66
CA TYR A 211 2.90 3.28 -9.77
C TYR A 211 3.25 1.78 -9.91
N ALA A 212 4.54 1.44 -9.83
CA ALA A 212 4.98 0.05 -9.82
C ALA A 212 4.41 -0.77 -8.63
N ILE A 213 4.28 -0.17 -7.45
CA ILE A 213 3.61 -0.79 -6.30
C ILE A 213 2.12 -0.99 -6.59
N SER A 214 1.45 0.00 -7.16
CA SER A 214 0.05 -0.11 -7.57
C SER A 214 -0.17 -1.23 -8.59
N GLN A 215 0.70 -1.39 -9.58
CA GLN A 215 0.63 -2.49 -10.56
C GLN A 215 0.76 -3.86 -9.89
N LYS A 216 1.69 -3.98 -8.93
CA LYS A 216 1.85 -5.20 -8.10
C LYS A 216 0.61 -5.49 -7.25
N HIS A 217 -0.02 -4.43 -6.72
CA HIS A 217 -1.26 -4.55 -5.96
C HIS A 217 -2.43 -5.00 -6.81
N MET A 218 -2.58 -4.46 -8.02
CA MET A 218 -3.63 -4.89 -8.93
C MET A 218 -3.49 -6.37 -9.31
N LEU A 219 -2.26 -6.84 -9.57
CA LEU A 219 -2.02 -8.26 -9.84
C LEU A 219 -2.36 -9.14 -8.63
N ASN A 220 -1.96 -8.73 -7.42
CA ASN A 220 -2.32 -9.46 -6.20
C ASN A 220 -3.84 -9.58 -6.05
N ARG A 221 -4.60 -8.50 -6.29
CA ARG A 221 -6.06 -8.53 -6.29
C ARG A 221 -6.61 -9.48 -7.34
N GLU A 222 -6.16 -9.35 -8.59
CA GLU A 222 -6.62 -10.20 -9.70
C GLU A 222 -6.44 -11.69 -9.38
N LEU A 223 -5.28 -12.07 -8.87
CA LEU A 223 -4.96 -13.47 -8.57
C LEU A 223 -5.74 -14.03 -7.37
N SER A 224 -6.13 -13.17 -6.41
CA SER A 224 -6.77 -13.62 -5.15
C SER A 224 -8.28 -13.35 -5.06
N ASP A 225 -8.87 -12.58 -5.99
CA ASP A 225 -10.25 -12.09 -5.89
C ASP A 225 -11.27 -13.22 -5.71
N SER A 226 -11.16 -14.27 -6.52
CA SER A 226 -12.09 -15.41 -6.45
C SER A 226 -12.03 -16.10 -5.09
N ILE A 227 -10.84 -16.40 -4.59
CA ILE A 227 -10.64 -17.08 -3.31
C ILE A 227 -11.12 -16.23 -2.14
N VAL A 228 -10.85 -14.91 -2.17
CA VAL A 228 -11.31 -13.99 -1.12
C VAL A 228 -12.83 -13.86 -1.14
N ARG A 229 -13.45 -13.75 -2.32
CA ARG A 229 -14.91 -13.68 -2.47
C ARG A 229 -15.57 -14.97 -2.01
N ASP A 230 -15.08 -16.13 -2.45
CA ASP A 230 -15.58 -17.44 -2.06
C ASP A 230 -15.37 -17.69 -0.56
N GLY A 231 -14.27 -17.21 0.01
CA GLY A 231 -14.03 -17.21 1.46
C GLY A 231 -15.09 -16.40 2.21
N ARG A 232 -15.36 -15.18 1.76
CA ARG A 232 -16.39 -14.30 2.34
C ARG A 232 -17.79 -14.92 2.26
N GLU A 233 -18.16 -15.46 1.11
CA GLU A 233 -19.47 -16.09 0.92
C GLU A 233 -19.64 -17.32 1.83
N ARG A 234 -18.65 -18.24 1.84
CA ARG A 234 -18.67 -19.40 2.72
C ARG A 234 -18.76 -19.02 4.20
N TYR A 235 -18.04 -17.97 4.61
CA TYR A 235 -18.05 -17.47 5.97
C TYR A 235 -19.46 -16.99 6.38
N LEU A 236 -20.16 -16.28 5.49
CA LEU A 236 -21.51 -15.77 5.75
C LEU A 236 -22.56 -16.88 5.74
N THR A 237 -22.56 -17.73 4.72
CA THR A 237 -23.58 -18.77 4.56
C THR A 237 -23.58 -19.78 5.71
N LYS A 238 -22.40 -20.14 6.23
CA LYS A 238 -22.25 -21.19 7.24
C LYS A 238 -22.98 -20.90 8.55
N TRP A 239 -23.06 -19.64 8.97
CA TRP A 239 -23.69 -19.26 10.24
C TRP A 239 -25.08 -18.65 10.06
N GLN A 240 -25.39 -18.12 8.88
CA GLN A 240 -26.74 -17.64 8.56
C GLN A 240 -27.80 -18.74 8.72
N SER A 241 -27.48 -20.00 8.39
CA SER A 241 -28.41 -21.11 8.64
C SER A 241 -28.70 -21.31 10.13
N LEU A 242 -27.69 -21.22 10.99
CA LEU A 242 -27.87 -21.35 12.45
C LEU A 242 -28.66 -20.18 13.03
N VAL A 243 -28.45 -18.97 12.51
CA VAL A 243 -29.21 -17.78 12.91
C VAL A 243 -30.68 -17.90 12.54
N ASN A 244 -30.98 -18.39 11.33
CA ASN A 244 -32.36 -18.56 10.86
C ASN A 244 -33.17 -19.48 11.79
N ASP A 245 -32.52 -20.45 12.45
CA ASP A 245 -33.16 -21.35 13.42
C ASP A 245 -33.52 -20.67 14.77
N THR A 246 -33.03 -19.45 15.01
CA THR A 246 -33.25 -18.71 16.28
C THR A 246 -34.46 -17.78 16.27
N ASN A 247 -34.92 -17.34 15.09
CA ASN A 247 -35.92 -16.26 14.92
C ASN A 247 -35.56 -14.90 15.57
N PHE A 248 -34.28 -14.63 15.83
CA PHE A 248 -33.86 -13.33 16.36
C PHE A 248 -33.77 -12.27 15.26
N GLU A 249 -34.51 -11.16 15.40
CA GLU A 249 -34.45 -10.04 14.44
C GLU A 249 -33.11 -9.28 14.50
N ARG A 250 -32.56 -9.08 15.70
CA ARG A 250 -31.22 -8.53 15.91
C ARG A 250 -30.39 -9.47 16.77
N TYR A 251 -29.22 -9.82 16.26
CA TYR A 251 -28.40 -10.84 16.87
C TYR A 251 -26.90 -10.52 16.79
N ARG A 252 -26.15 -11.16 17.70
CA ARG A 252 -24.69 -11.24 17.64
C ARG A 252 -24.30 -12.71 17.70
N CYS A 253 -23.45 -13.12 16.76
CA CYS A 253 -22.95 -14.48 16.71
C CYS A 253 -21.48 -14.53 17.17
N GLU A 254 -21.17 -15.50 18.03
CA GLU A 254 -19.81 -15.75 18.49
C GLU A 254 -19.46 -17.23 18.37
N LEU A 255 -18.24 -17.53 17.92
CA LEU A 255 -17.62 -18.85 18.08
C LEU A 255 -16.83 -18.87 19.38
N HIS A 256 -17.18 -19.79 20.26
CA HIS A 256 -16.51 -20.04 21.54
C HIS A 256 -15.59 -21.25 21.37
N LEU A 257 -14.30 -21.05 21.60
CA LEU A 257 -13.26 -22.07 21.46
C LEU A 257 -12.88 -22.68 22.80
N GLU A 258 -12.20 -23.82 22.74
CA GLU A 258 -11.58 -24.40 23.93
C GLU A 258 -10.53 -23.44 24.51
N GLY A 259 -10.54 -23.26 25.83
CA GLY A 259 -9.69 -22.27 26.51
C GLY A 259 -10.32 -20.89 26.73
N GLY A 260 -11.58 -20.70 26.32
CA GLY A 260 -12.36 -19.48 26.63
C GLY A 260 -12.18 -18.34 25.64
N GLU A 261 -11.44 -18.56 24.55
CA GLU A 261 -11.33 -17.60 23.45
C GLU A 261 -12.66 -17.48 22.69
N LYS A 262 -13.00 -16.25 22.30
CA LYS A 262 -14.27 -15.93 21.63
C LYS A 262 -14.00 -15.10 20.38
N HIS A 263 -14.58 -15.52 19.26
CA HIS A 263 -14.51 -14.77 18.01
C HIS A 263 -15.90 -14.33 17.59
N VAL A 264 -16.06 -13.03 17.36
CA VAL A 264 -17.27 -12.49 16.74
C VAL A 264 -17.33 -12.93 15.28
N LEU A 265 -18.50 -13.43 14.86
CA LEU A 265 -18.77 -13.97 13.53
C LEU A 265 -19.29 -12.92 12.54
N SER A 266 -19.37 -11.65 12.94
CA SER A 266 -19.67 -10.53 12.05
C SER A 266 -18.52 -10.28 11.07
N LEU A 267 -18.88 -9.90 9.83
CA LEU A 267 -17.94 -9.43 8.80
C LEU A 267 -18.00 -7.91 8.58
N GLU A 268 -18.61 -7.13 9.48
CA GLU A 268 -18.65 -5.65 9.38
C GLU A 268 -17.23 -5.06 9.22
N TRP A 269 -16.25 -5.61 9.95
CA TRP A 269 -14.85 -5.20 9.83
C TRP A 269 -14.27 -5.44 8.43
N PHE A 270 -14.79 -6.43 7.69
CA PHE A 270 -14.33 -6.76 6.34
C PHE A 270 -15.01 -5.92 5.25
N GLU A 271 -16.05 -5.14 5.57
CA GLU A 271 -16.63 -4.18 4.61
C GLU A 271 -15.61 -3.13 4.17
N VAL A 272 -14.63 -2.84 5.04
CA VAL A 272 -13.47 -1.98 4.76
C VAL A 272 -12.70 -2.49 3.53
N TYR A 273 -12.61 -3.80 3.31
CA TYR A 273 -11.94 -4.37 2.14
C TYR A 273 -12.61 -3.89 0.84
N GLY A 274 -13.94 -4.01 0.75
CA GLY A 274 -14.71 -3.54 -0.40
C GLY A 274 -14.60 -2.02 -0.60
N HIS A 275 -14.62 -1.25 0.50
CA HIS A 275 -14.40 0.19 0.45
C HIS A 275 -13.04 0.55 -0.14
N LEU A 276 -11.95 -0.09 0.32
CA LEU A 276 -10.59 0.18 -0.15
C LEU A 276 -10.37 -0.27 -1.61
N GLN A 277 -11.00 -1.37 -2.02
CA GLN A 277 -11.02 -1.77 -3.44
C GLN A 277 -11.69 -0.72 -4.33
N LEU A 278 -12.79 -0.10 -3.87
CA LEU A 278 -13.46 0.97 -4.61
C LEU A 278 -12.63 2.27 -4.61
N LYS A 279 -12.10 2.67 -3.44
CA LYS A 279 -11.26 3.86 -3.28
C LYS A 279 -10.06 3.82 -4.22
N HIS A 280 -9.39 2.67 -4.31
CA HIS A 280 -8.19 2.48 -5.11
C HIS A 280 -8.40 1.48 -6.25
N ARG A 281 -9.44 1.66 -7.06
CA ARG A 281 -9.88 0.67 -8.05
C ARG A 281 -8.87 0.39 -9.18
N ARG A 282 -7.95 1.31 -9.44
CA ARG A 282 -6.99 1.22 -10.56
C ARG A 282 -5.62 1.72 -10.12
N SER A 283 -4.58 1.16 -10.73
CA SER A 283 -3.26 1.78 -10.73
C SER A 283 -3.28 3.03 -11.60
N ILE A 284 -2.90 4.18 -11.05
CA ILE A 284 -2.83 5.45 -11.77
C ILE A 284 -1.36 5.82 -11.95
N ASP A 285 -0.93 6.01 -13.20
CA ASP A 285 0.38 6.56 -13.50
C ASP A 285 0.30 8.09 -13.46
N TYR A 286 0.63 8.66 -12.30
CA TYR A 286 0.62 10.11 -12.13
C TYR A 286 1.71 10.83 -12.91
N SER A 287 2.76 10.12 -13.35
CA SER A 287 3.80 10.72 -14.21
C SER A 287 3.28 11.01 -15.61
N ALA A 288 2.25 10.29 -16.06
CA ALA A 288 1.58 10.50 -17.33
C ALA A 288 0.50 11.60 -17.28
N ILE A 289 0.18 12.13 -16.09
CA ILE A 289 -0.87 13.14 -15.91
C ILE A 289 -0.25 14.54 -15.91
N ARG A 290 -0.75 15.39 -16.80
CA ARG A 290 -0.44 16.82 -16.81
C ARG A 290 -1.68 17.60 -16.43
N PHE A 291 -1.56 18.50 -15.47
CA PHE A 291 -2.62 19.44 -15.13
C PHE A 291 -2.51 20.64 -16.07
N GLU A 292 -3.63 21.04 -16.68
CA GLU A 292 -3.70 22.30 -17.43
C GLU A 292 -3.33 23.46 -16.49
N LYS A 293 -2.50 24.37 -17.01
CA LYS A 293 -2.05 25.57 -16.30
C LYS A 293 -2.97 26.73 -16.60
#